data_AF-A0A8T2XIR8-F1
#
_entry.id   AF-A0A8T2XIR8-F1
#
_cell.length_a   1.000
_cell.length_b   1.000
_cell.length_c   1.000
_cell.angle_alpha   90.00
_cell.angle_beta   90.00
_cell.angle_gamma   90.00
#
_symmetry.space_group_name_H-M   'P 1'
#
loop_
_entity.id
_entity.type
_entity.pdbx_description
1 polymer ?
#
loop_
_entity_poly.entity_id
_entity_poly.type
_entity_poly.pdbx_seq_one_letter_code
_entity_poly.pdbx_strand_id
1 'polypeptide(L)'
;MRPQIVLFGDSITEQSFRSGGWGSSLANTYSRKADVLVRGYGGYNTRWALFLLTHIFPLNSTKPPAATTIFFGANDAALLGRNSERQHVPVEEYKENLKKMVLHLKECSPAMLVVLITPPPVDEEGRKEYANSLYGEKAMQFPERTNEMAGVYARQCVELAKDLGIRAIDLWSKMQGTDGWQKKFLRFVIFKALIT
;
A
#
# COMPACT_ATOMS: atom_id res chain seq x y z
N MET A 1 -1.71 3.51 28.52
CA MET A 1 -1.53 2.73 27.27
C MET A 1 -1.17 3.73 26.18
N ARG A 2 -0.16 3.45 25.35
CA ARG A 2 0.29 4.40 24.32
C ARG A 2 -0.72 4.50 23.18
N PRO A 3 -0.80 5.63 22.45
CA PRO A 3 -1.58 5.70 21.21
C PRO A 3 -1.05 4.69 20.19
N GLN A 4 -1.94 4.22 19.32
CA GLN A 4 -1.60 3.25 18.27
C GLN A 4 -1.50 3.90 16.90
N ILE A 5 -0.51 3.46 16.11
CA ILE A 5 -0.39 3.74 14.68
C ILE A 5 -0.58 2.42 13.94
N VAL A 6 -1.59 2.33 13.07
CA VAL A 6 -1.88 1.09 12.31
C VAL A 6 -1.40 1.23 10.88
N LEU A 7 -0.63 0.25 10.41
CA LEU A 7 -0.18 0.14 9.03
C LEU A 7 -1.10 -0.85 8.31
N PHE A 8 -2.08 -0.35 7.55
CA PHE A 8 -3.06 -1.17 6.84
C PHE A 8 -2.73 -1.23 5.34
N GLY A 9 -2.55 -2.43 4.79
CA GLY A 9 -2.14 -2.58 3.41
C GLY A 9 -1.97 -4.02 2.94
N ASP A 10 -1.27 -4.20 1.83
CA ASP A 10 -1.01 -5.52 1.23
C ASP A 10 0.32 -6.16 1.69
N SER A 11 0.92 -7.03 0.87
CA SER A 11 2.21 -7.67 1.14
C SER A 11 3.36 -6.69 1.37
N ILE A 12 3.32 -5.49 0.78
CA ILE A 12 4.34 -4.47 1.00
C ILE A 12 4.28 -3.97 2.45
N THR A 13 3.08 -3.81 2.98
CA THR A 13 2.84 -3.45 4.38
C THR A 13 3.13 -4.62 5.32
N GLU A 14 2.80 -5.86 4.93
CA GLU A 14 3.10 -7.07 5.70
C GLU A 14 4.61 -7.21 5.93
N GLN A 15 5.41 -6.91 4.90
CA GLN A 15 6.86 -6.98 4.94
C GLN A 15 7.52 -5.74 5.55
N SER A 16 6.75 -4.73 5.97
CA SER A 16 7.27 -3.45 6.48
C SER A 16 8.15 -3.60 7.73
N PHE A 17 8.04 -4.72 8.46
CA PHE A 17 8.82 -5.01 9.66
C PHE A 17 10.04 -5.91 9.40
N ARG A 18 10.33 -6.27 8.15
CA ARG A 18 11.58 -6.96 7.80
C ARG A 18 12.78 -6.06 8.13
N SER A 19 13.97 -6.66 8.24
CA SER A 19 15.20 -5.90 8.49
C SER A 19 15.38 -4.77 7.46
N GLY A 20 15.51 -3.53 7.94
CA GLY A 20 15.58 -2.34 7.10
C GLY A 20 14.23 -1.82 6.56
N GLY A 21 13.11 -2.44 6.96
CA GLY A 21 11.77 -2.05 6.54
C GLY A 21 11.31 -0.72 7.16
N TRP A 22 10.37 -0.07 6.48
CA TRP A 22 9.85 1.23 6.90
C TRP A 22 8.99 1.17 8.15
N GLY A 23 8.27 0.06 8.37
CA GLY A 23 7.46 -0.15 9.57
C GLY A 23 8.33 -0.29 10.81
N SER A 24 9.44 -1.04 10.72
CA SER A 24 10.45 -1.10 11.79
C SER A 24 11.09 0.27 12.05
N SER A 25 11.39 1.03 11.00
CA SER A 25 11.96 2.38 11.12
C SER A 25 10.98 3.33 11.81
N LEU A 26 9.70 3.27 11.44
CA LEU A 26 8.63 4.04 12.07
C LEU A 26 8.46 3.65 13.55
N ALA A 27 8.43 2.35 13.86
CA ALA A 27 8.35 1.85 15.23
C ALA A 27 9.53 2.34 16.09
N ASN A 28 10.74 2.36 15.52
CA ASN A 28 11.92 2.90 16.20
C ASN A 28 11.80 4.41 16.45
N THR A 29 11.37 5.20 15.44
CA THR A 29 11.17 6.66 15.57
C THR A 29 10.12 7.01 16.64
N TYR A 30 9.07 6.21 16.74
CA TYR A 30 8.00 6.38 17.72
C TYR A 30 8.21 5.55 19.00
N SER A 31 9.42 5.03 19.21
CA SER A 31 9.76 4.29 20.42
C SER A 31 9.42 5.12 21.66
N ARG A 32 8.76 4.47 22.62
CA ARG A 32 8.21 5.07 23.85
C ARG A 32 7.07 6.10 23.65
N LYS A 33 6.68 6.44 22.42
CA LYS A 33 5.63 7.43 22.10
C LYS A 33 4.34 6.78 21.61
N ALA A 34 4.41 5.79 20.71
CA ALA A 34 3.26 5.10 20.15
C ALA A 34 3.59 3.63 19.87
N ASP A 35 2.57 2.78 19.87
CA ASP A 35 2.70 1.38 19.44
C ASP A 35 2.37 1.31 17.93
N VAL A 36 3.28 0.77 17.13
CA VAL A 36 3.08 0.60 15.67
C VAL A 36 2.61 -0.82 15.39
N LEU A 37 1.43 -0.96 14.81
CA LEU A 37 0.79 -2.25 14.53
C LEU A 37 0.72 -2.50 13.03
N VAL A 38 1.19 -3.66 12.59
CA VAL A 38 1.08 -4.09 11.18
C VAL A 38 -0.24 -4.84 10.96
N ARG A 39 -0.96 -4.41 9.93
CA ARG A 39 -2.15 -5.04 9.35
C ARG A 39 -1.96 -5.14 7.83
N GLY A 40 -0.85 -5.75 7.43
CA GLY A 40 -0.55 -6.07 6.04
C GLY A 40 -1.08 -7.45 5.67
N TYR A 41 -1.71 -7.56 4.50
CA TYR A 41 -2.34 -8.79 4.02
C TYR A 41 -1.80 -9.16 2.64
N GLY A 42 -0.89 -10.14 2.60
CA GLY A 42 -0.26 -10.57 1.37
C GLY A 42 -1.27 -10.90 0.25
N GLY A 43 -1.10 -10.26 -0.91
CA GLY A 43 -1.94 -10.48 -2.09
C GLY A 43 -3.29 -9.74 -2.10
N TYR A 44 -3.66 -9.03 -1.04
CA TYR A 44 -4.95 -8.35 -0.97
C TYR A 44 -5.02 -7.11 -1.87
N ASN A 45 -6.17 -6.95 -2.54
CA ASN A 45 -6.58 -5.71 -3.19
C ASN A 45 -7.58 -4.95 -2.31
N THR A 46 -8.03 -3.77 -2.75
CA THR A 46 -8.97 -2.96 -1.98
C THR A 46 -10.32 -3.65 -1.75
N ARG A 47 -10.79 -4.44 -2.72
CA ARG A 47 -12.04 -5.20 -2.61
C ARG A 47 -11.99 -6.19 -1.45
N TRP A 48 -10.89 -6.95 -1.33
CA TRP A 48 -10.73 -7.92 -0.25
C TRP A 48 -10.48 -7.25 1.11
N ALA A 49 -9.75 -6.14 1.11
CA ALA A 49 -9.47 -5.38 2.32
C ALA A 49 -10.75 -4.79 2.95
N LEU A 50 -11.76 -4.40 2.16
CA LEU A 50 -13.04 -3.91 2.69
C LEU A 50 -13.75 -4.95 3.57
N PHE A 51 -13.67 -6.24 3.25
CA PHE A 51 -14.29 -7.28 4.09
C PHE A 51 -13.65 -7.39 5.48
N LEU A 52 -12.39 -6.98 5.62
CA LEU A 52 -11.69 -7.02 6.91
C LEU A 52 -11.86 -5.72 7.71
N LEU A 53 -12.36 -4.66 7.08
CA LEU A 53 -12.29 -3.30 7.60
C LEU A 53 -12.97 -3.17 8.98
N THR A 54 -14.18 -3.70 9.13
CA THR A 54 -14.95 -3.64 10.39
C THR A 54 -14.38 -4.54 11.48
N HIS A 55 -13.70 -5.63 11.10
CA HIS A 55 -13.03 -6.54 12.03
C HIS A 55 -11.74 -5.94 12.58
N ILE A 56 -10.98 -5.22 11.74
CA ILE A 56 -9.73 -4.56 12.14
C ILE A 56 -10.03 -3.25 12.88
N PHE A 57 -11.03 -2.50 12.43
CA PHE A 57 -11.42 -1.20 12.96
C PHE A 57 -12.91 -1.22 13.38
N PRO A 58 -13.26 -1.83 14.50
CA PRO A 58 -14.64 -1.85 14.96
C PRO A 58 -15.08 -0.44 15.40
N LEU A 59 -16.29 -0.03 14.98
CA LEU A 59 -16.84 1.31 15.27
C LEU A 59 -17.05 1.58 16.77
N ASN A 60 -17.27 0.54 17.56
CA ASN A 60 -17.44 0.61 19.01
C ASN A 60 -16.14 0.45 19.80
N SER A 61 -14.97 0.56 19.15
CA SER A 61 -13.68 0.51 19.83
C SER A 61 -13.56 1.64 20.85
N THR A 62 -13.33 1.31 22.11
CA THR A 62 -13.04 2.31 23.16
C THR A 62 -11.63 2.90 23.04
N LYS A 63 -10.80 2.38 22.13
CA LYS A 63 -9.41 2.81 21.90
C LYS A 63 -9.11 2.82 20.40
N PRO A 64 -9.69 3.76 19.64
CA PRO A 64 -9.38 3.89 18.21
C PRO A 64 -7.90 4.28 18.02
N PRO A 65 -7.26 3.85 16.92
CA PRO A 65 -5.91 4.29 16.57
C PRO A 65 -5.80 5.82 16.49
N ALA A 66 -4.64 6.35 16.86
CA ALA A 66 -4.34 7.77 16.67
C ALA A 66 -4.04 8.09 15.20
N ALA A 67 -3.43 7.14 14.49
CA ALA A 67 -3.17 7.26 13.06
C ALA A 67 -3.28 5.90 12.35
N THR A 68 -3.68 5.95 11.07
CA THR A 68 -3.72 4.77 10.20
C THR A 68 -3.21 5.14 8.81
N THR A 69 -2.29 4.34 8.27
CA THR A 69 -1.92 4.42 6.86
C THR A 69 -2.75 3.41 6.06
N ILE A 70 -3.25 3.79 4.89
CA ILE A 70 -3.85 2.87 3.91
C ILE A 70 -2.91 2.76 2.72
N PHE A 71 -2.36 1.57 2.48
CA PHE A 71 -1.37 1.31 1.45
C PHE A 71 -1.76 0.09 0.61
N PHE A 72 -2.61 0.33 -0.38
CA PHE A 72 -3.13 -0.63 -1.36
C PHE A 72 -2.98 -0.06 -2.78
N GLY A 73 -3.42 -0.81 -3.80
CA GLY A 73 -3.38 -0.41 -5.20
C GLY A 73 -2.38 -1.19 -6.03
N ALA A 74 -1.35 -1.78 -5.41
CA ALA A 74 -0.36 -2.56 -6.16
C ALA A 74 -1.01 -3.81 -6.75
N ASN A 75 -1.85 -4.50 -5.95
CA ASN A 75 -2.56 -5.69 -6.42
C ASN A 75 -3.72 -5.35 -7.36
N ASP A 76 -4.47 -4.29 -7.05
CA ASP A 76 -5.58 -3.75 -7.84
C ASP A 76 -5.16 -3.45 -9.28
N ALA A 77 -3.93 -2.95 -9.48
CA ALA A 77 -3.33 -2.65 -10.77
C ALA A 77 -2.92 -3.86 -11.62
N ALA A 78 -3.27 -5.08 -11.21
CA ALA A 78 -3.14 -6.24 -12.07
C ALA A 78 -3.91 -6.05 -13.38
N LEU A 79 -3.36 -6.54 -14.48
CA LEU A 79 -3.97 -6.41 -15.80
C LEU A 79 -4.78 -7.66 -16.14
N LEU A 80 -5.93 -7.45 -16.81
CA LEU A 80 -6.81 -8.52 -17.26
C LEU A 80 -6.15 -9.39 -18.32
N GLY A 81 -6.48 -10.69 -18.34
CA GLY A 81 -5.86 -11.66 -19.26
C GLY A 81 -4.40 -12.00 -18.93
N ARG A 82 -3.92 -11.66 -17.73
CA ARG A 82 -2.57 -11.98 -17.23
C ARG A 82 -2.66 -12.83 -15.95
N ASN A 83 -1.56 -13.48 -15.55
CA ASN A 83 -1.52 -14.44 -14.42
C ASN A 83 -2.03 -13.91 -13.06
N SER A 84 -2.15 -12.59 -12.86
CA SER A 84 -2.66 -11.97 -11.62
C SER A 84 -4.03 -11.32 -11.78
N GLU A 85 -4.75 -11.56 -12.87
CA GLU A 85 -6.01 -10.87 -13.18
C GLU A 85 -7.07 -10.97 -12.07
N ARG A 86 -7.08 -12.05 -11.28
CA ARG A 86 -7.98 -12.21 -10.12
C ARG A 86 -7.86 -11.09 -9.08
N GLN A 87 -6.73 -10.39 -9.06
CA GLN A 87 -6.48 -9.26 -8.16
C GLN A 87 -6.96 -7.93 -8.74
N HIS A 88 -7.31 -7.88 -10.03
CA HIS A 88 -7.75 -6.68 -10.71
C HIS A 88 -8.97 -6.06 -10.03
N VAL A 89 -8.90 -4.75 -9.80
CA VAL A 89 -10.01 -3.93 -9.36
C VAL A 89 -10.10 -2.74 -10.30
N PRO A 90 -11.25 -2.49 -10.97
CA PRO A 90 -11.42 -1.32 -11.83
C PRO A 90 -11.05 -0.02 -11.10
N VAL A 91 -10.44 0.92 -11.82
CA VAL A 91 -9.87 2.16 -11.25
C VAL A 91 -10.90 2.95 -10.43
N GLU A 92 -12.12 3.10 -10.94
CA GLU A 92 -13.22 3.78 -10.22
C GLU A 92 -13.62 3.03 -8.94
N GLU A 93 -13.69 1.71 -9.00
CA GLU A 93 -14.00 0.88 -7.84
C GLU A 93 -12.89 0.98 -6.78
N TYR A 94 -11.61 1.00 -7.20
CA TYR A 94 -10.48 1.22 -6.32
C TYR A 94 -10.58 2.56 -5.58
N LYS A 95 -10.88 3.66 -6.30
CA LYS A 95 -11.07 4.98 -5.69
C LYS A 95 -12.21 4.96 -4.67
N GLU A 96 -13.34 4.37 -5.03
CA GLU A 96 -14.50 4.26 -4.14
C GLU A 96 -14.20 3.38 -2.91
N ASN A 97 -13.46 2.28 -3.09
CA ASN A 97 -13.06 1.42 -1.98
C ASN A 97 -12.14 2.15 -0.99
N LEU A 98 -11.15 2.90 -1.48
CA LEU A 98 -10.31 3.75 -0.63
C LEU A 98 -11.14 4.79 0.11
N LYS A 99 -12.11 5.43 -0.57
CA LYS A 99 -13.00 6.41 0.04
C LYS A 99 -13.79 5.79 1.20
N LYS A 100 -14.39 4.61 0.99
CA LYS A 100 -15.09 3.85 2.03
C LYS A 100 -14.19 3.55 3.23
N MET A 101 -12.95 3.12 3.00
CA MET A 101 -11.99 2.88 4.07
C MET A 101 -11.70 4.15 4.88
N VAL A 102 -11.43 5.28 4.20
CA VAL A 102 -11.16 6.56 4.89
C VAL A 102 -12.36 6.99 5.73
N LEU A 103 -13.57 6.96 5.15
CA LEU A 103 -14.78 7.38 5.85
C LEU A 103 -15.05 6.50 7.07
N HIS A 104 -14.90 5.18 6.95
CA HIS A 104 -15.03 4.25 8.07
C HIS A 104 -14.04 4.56 9.20
N LEU A 105 -12.77 4.81 8.87
CA LEU A 105 -11.76 5.18 9.88
C LEU A 105 -12.09 6.52 10.57
N LYS A 106 -12.65 7.48 9.82
CA LYS A 106 -13.13 8.75 10.38
C LYS A 106 -14.37 8.59 11.25
N GLU A 107 -15.22 7.60 10.96
CA GLU A 107 -16.35 7.24 11.80
C GLU A 107 -15.87 6.57 13.11
N CYS A 108 -14.86 5.70 13.06
CA CYS A 108 -14.22 5.15 14.26
C CYS A 108 -13.67 6.24 15.18
N SER A 109 -13.06 7.29 14.60
CA SER A 109 -12.65 8.47 15.34
C SER A 109 -12.41 9.65 14.38
N PRO A 110 -13.16 10.75 14.52
CA PRO A 110 -12.97 11.95 13.67
C PRO A 110 -11.55 12.52 13.77
N ALA A 111 -10.92 12.36 14.95
CA ALA A 111 -9.56 12.82 15.24
C ALA A 111 -8.46 11.91 14.67
N MET A 112 -8.79 10.71 14.16
CA MET A 112 -7.79 9.80 13.60
C MET A 112 -7.09 10.44 12.40
N LEU A 113 -5.76 10.44 12.43
CA LEU A 113 -4.97 10.84 11.27
C LEU A 113 -4.96 9.70 10.24
N VAL A 114 -5.55 9.93 9.08
CA VAL A 114 -5.54 8.96 7.97
C VAL A 114 -4.58 9.46 6.90
N VAL A 115 -3.68 8.58 6.46
CA VAL A 115 -2.70 8.86 5.40
C VAL A 115 -2.84 7.82 4.30
N LEU A 116 -3.11 8.24 3.07
CA LEU A 116 -3.05 7.36 1.91
C LEU A 116 -1.61 7.23 1.41
N ILE A 117 -1.20 6.03 1.02
CA ILE A 117 0.09 5.80 0.37
C ILE A 117 -0.21 5.21 -1.00
N THR A 118 0.29 5.83 -2.06
CA THR A 118 0.09 5.33 -3.42
C THR A 118 0.81 4.00 -3.61
N PRO A 119 0.33 3.10 -4.50
CA PRO A 119 1.13 1.97 -4.92
C PRO A 119 2.52 2.43 -5.42
N PRO A 120 3.59 1.66 -5.17
CA PRO A 120 4.92 1.97 -5.68
C PRO A 120 4.95 1.81 -7.22
N PRO A 121 5.97 2.37 -7.90
CA PRO A 121 6.20 2.09 -9.30
C PRO A 121 6.60 0.63 -9.51
N VAL A 122 6.43 0.15 -10.74
CA VAL A 122 6.68 -1.27 -11.11
C VAL A 122 7.89 -1.34 -12.03
N ASP A 123 8.90 -2.13 -11.65
CA ASP A 123 10.01 -2.49 -12.54
C ASP A 123 9.60 -3.72 -13.38
N GLU A 124 9.11 -3.48 -14.59
CA GLU A 124 8.62 -4.52 -15.50
C GLU A 124 9.72 -5.49 -15.91
N GLU A 125 10.94 -4.99 -16.16
CA GLU A 125 12.07 -5.84 -16.54
C GLU A 125 12.50 -6.72 -15.36
N GLY A 126 12.65 -6.15 -14.17
CA GLY A 126 12.97 -6.92 -12.97
C GLY A 126 11.91 -7.98 -12.63
N ARG A 127 10.63 -7.71 -12.87
CA ARG A 127 9.56 -8.71 -12.72
C ARG A 127 9.65 -9.82 -13.76
N LYS A 128 9.97 -9.48 -15.00
CA LYS A 128 10.18 -10.44 -16.08
C LYS A 128 11.38 -11.36 -15.79
N GLU A 129 12.51 -10.79 -15.37
CA GLU A 129 13.68 -11.54 -14.92
C GLU A 129 13.32 -12.52 -13.80
N TYR A 130 12.59 -12.04 -12.79
CA TYR A 130 12.14 -12.89 -11.67
C TYR A 130 11.20 -14.00 -12.13
N ALA A 131 10.22 -13.71 -12.98
CA ALA A 131 9.31 -14.71 -13.53
C ALA A 131 10.06 -15.78 -14.33
N ASN A 132 11.00 -15.37 -15.18
CA ASN A 132 11.87 -16.29 -15.92
C ASN A 132 12.72 -17.16 -14.98
N SER A 133 13.24 -16.60 -13.89
CA SER A 133 14.03 -17.36 -12.91
C SER A 133 13.23 -18.43 -12.17
N LEU A 134 11.92 -18.22 -11.99
CA LEU A 134 11.03 -19.15 -11.29
C LEU A 134 10.40 -20.19 -12.20
N TYR A 135 9.99 -19.77 -13.40
CA TYR A 135 9.12 -20.56 -14.28
C TYR A 135 9.78 -20.97 -15.60
N GLY A 136 10.97 -20.46 -15.90
CA GLY A 136 11.69 -20.76 -17.15
C GLY A 136 10.84 -20.49 -18.39
N GLU A 137 10.75 -21.46 -19.29
CA GLU A 137 9.94 -21.39 -20.51
C GLU A 137 8.43 -21.25 -20.25
N LYS A 138 7.96 -21.56 -19.03
CA LYS A 138 6.54 -21.40 -18.64
C LYS A 138 6.24 -19.99 -18.14
N ALA A 139 7.23 -19.10 -18.06
CA ALA A 139 7.02 -17.72 -17.68
C ALA A 139 6.13 -17.02 -18.72
N MET A 140 5.09 -16.33 -18.23
CA MET A 140 4.24 -15.52 -19.10
C MET A 140 5.07 -14.38 -19.68
N GLN A 141 4.99 -14.17 -20.99
CA GLN A 141 5.83 -13.20 -21.69
C GLN A 141 5.48 -11.75 -21.34
N PHE A 142 4.23 -11.48 -20.98
CA PHE A 142 3.75 -10.15 -20.62
C PHE A 142 3.73 -9.98 -19.10
N PRO A 143 4.24 -8.84 -18.57
CA PRO A 143 4.26 -8.60 -17.14
C PRO A 143 2.83 -8.52 -16.60
N GLU A 144 2.52 -9.10 -15.46
CA GLU A 144 1.18 -9.06 -14.86
C GLU A 144 0.73 -7.65 -14.43
N ARG A 145 1.66 -6.71 -14.29
CA ARG A 145 1.44 -5.29 -13.94
C ARG A 145 2.40 -4.42 -14.75
N THR A 146 1.97 -3.20 -15.07
CA THR A 146 2.81 -2.19 -15.72
C THR A 146 3.01 -0.98 -14.83
N ASN A 147 4.12 -0.27 -15.04
CA ASN A 147 4.37 0.97 -14.30
C ASN A 147 3.37 2.05 -14.67
N GLU A 148 2.97 2.10 -15.95
CA GLU A 148 1.95 3.00 -16.46
C GLU A 148 0.62 2.79 -15.72
N MET A 149 0.17 1.54 -15.60
CA MET A 149 -1.08 1.24 -14.90
C MET A 149 -0.96 1.55 -13.41
N ALA A 150 0.15 1.19 -12.76
CA ALA A 150 0.40 1.59 -11.37
C ALA A 150 0.30 3.12 -11.18
N GLY A 151 0.76 3.90 -12.16
CA GLY A 151 0.62 5.36 -12.18
C GLY A 151 -0.83 5.84 -12.26
N VAL A 152 -1.72 5.12 -12.94
CA VAL A 152 -3.17 5.42 -12.95
C VAL A 152 -3.75 5.28 -11.54
N TYR A 153 -3.49 4.17 -10.85
CA TYR A 153 -3.96 3.96 -9.48
C TYR A 153 -3.32 4.94 -8.48
N ALA A 154 -2.04 5.29 -8.68
CA ALA A 154 -1.36 6.29 -7.88
C ALA A 154 -2.02 7.67 -8.01
N ARG A 155 -2.33 8.11 -9.23
CA ARG A 155 -3.04 9.38 -9.48
C ARG A 155 -4.40 9.41 -8.78
N GLN A 156 -5.21 8.36 -8.92
CA GLN A 156 -6.51 8.29 -8.25
C GLN A 156 -6.42 8.33 -6.72
N CYS A 157 -5.39 7.70 -6.15
CA CYS A 157 -5.13 7.75 -4.72
C CYS A 157 -4.78 9.18 -4.24
N VAL A 158 -3.92 9.90 -4.97
CA VAL A 158 -3.56 11.29 -4.67
C VAL A 158 -4.75 12.23 -4.86
N GLU A 159 -5.50 12.09 -5.94
CA GLU A 159 -6.71 12.88 -6.21
C GLU A 159 -7.74 12.69 -5.10
N LEU A 160 -8.02 11.45 -4.72
CA LEU A 160 -8.94 11.17 -3.62
C LEU A 160 -8.48 11.80 -2.29
N ALA A 161 -7.19 11.75 -1.98
CA ALA A 161 -6.68 12.38 -0.76
C ALA A 161 -6.93 13.89 -0.76
N LYS A 162 -6.77 14.56 -1.91
CA LYS A 162 -7.10 15.98 -2.09
C LYS A 162 -8.60 16.21 -1.92
N ASP A 163 -9.44 15.40 -2.56
CA ASP A 163 -10.91 15.50 -2.50
C ASP A 163 -11.42 15.38 -1.05
N LEU A 164 -10.80 14.51 -0.24
CA LEU A 164 -11.17 14.28 1.16
C LEU A 164 -10.43 15.19 2.16
N GLY A 165 -9.50 16.04 1.70
CA GLY A 165 -8.70 16.91 2.56
C GLY A 165 -7.77 16.17 3.51
N ILE A 166 -7.29 14.97 3.13
CA ILE A 166 -6.35 14.16 3.92
C ILE A 166 -4.96 14.13 3.28
N ARG A 167 -3.97 13.59 4.01
CA ARG A 167 -2.59 13.52 3.50
C ARG A 167 -2.41 12.29 2.61
N ALA A 168 -1.60 12.46 1.56
CA ALA A 168 -1.11 11.36 0.74
C ALA A 168 0.43 11.37 0.68
N ILE A 169 1.02 10.18 0.62
CA ILE A 169 2.41 9.96 0.24
C ILE A 169 2.41 9.41 -1.19
N ASP A 170 2.79 10.26 -2.15
CA ASP A 170 2.96 9.88 -3.56
C ASP A 170 4.28 9.14 -3.75
N LEU A 171 4.24 7.86 -3.41
CA LEU A 171 5.37 6.95 -3.48
C LEU A 171 5.76 6.66 -4.94
N TRP A 172 4.76 6.58 -5.84
CA TRP A 172 4.95 6.31 -7.25
C TRP A 172 5.87 7.36 -7.90
N SER A 173 5.56 8.64 -7.71
CA SER A 173 6.36 9.73 -8.26
C SER A 173 7.70 9.89 -7.53
N LYS A 174 7.68 9.86 -6.18
CA LYS A 174 8.89 10.11 -5.38
C LYS A 174 10.00 9.09 -5.63
N MET A 175 9.66 7.81 -5.77
CA MET A 175 10.66 6.77 -6.07
C MET A 175 11.30 7.01 -7.43
N GLN A 176 10.49 7.31 -8.45
CA GLN A 176 10.96 7.51 -9.82
C GLN A 176 11.80 8.77 -10.01
N GLY A 177 11.73 9.73 -9.08
CA GLY A 177 12.63 10.88 -9.04
C GLY A 177 14.09 10.55 -8.65
N THR A 178 14.40 9.27 -8.36
CA THR A 178 15.75 8.81 -8.05
C THR A 178 16.32 7.99 -9.20
N ASP A 179 17.51 8.34 -9.69
CA ASP A 179 18.20 7.56 -10.73
C ASP A 179 18.44 6.11 -10.27
N GLY A 180 18.04 5.16 -11.12
CA GLY A 180 18.17 3.73 -10.84
C GLY A 180 17.25 3.22 -9.72
N TRP A 181 16.10 3.88 -9.50
CA TRP A 181 15.09 3.51 -8.49
C TRP A 181 14.69 2.04 -8.54
N GLN A 182 14.67 1.44 -9.72
CA GLN A 182 14.35 0.02 -9.95
C GLN A 182 15.24 -0.89 -9.09
N LYS A 183 16.55 -0.62 -9.11
CA LYS A 183 17.55 -1.43 -8.37
C LYS A 183 17.66 -0.99 -6.92
N LYS A 184 17.44 0.29 -6.62
CA LYS A 184 17.62 0.87 -5.28
C LYS A 184 16.47 0.54 -4.32
N PHE A 185 15.23 0.52 -4.80
CA PHE A 185 14.07 0.40 -3.91
C PHE A 185 13.25 -0.87 -4.07
N LEU A 186 13.32 -1.56 -5.21
CA LEU A 186 12.46 -2.72 -5.47
C LEU A 186 13.13 -4.08 -5.27
N ARG A 187 14.47 -4.14 -5.28
CA ARG A 187 15.22 -5.40 -5.05
C ARG A 187 15.23 -5.87 -3.60
N PHE A 188 15.10 -4.94 -2.67
CA PHE A 188 14.97 -5.19 -1.25
C PHE A 188 13.87 -4.25 -0.78
N VAL A 189 12.83 -4.76 -0.12
CA VAL A 189 11.77 -3.93 0.49
C VAL A 189 12.37 -3.11 1.63
N ILE A 190 13.17 -2.10 1.28
CA ILE A 190 13.87 -1.17 2.17
C ILE A 190 13.42 0.23 1.76
N PHE A 191 12.24 0.60 2.27
CA PHE A 191 11.68 1.94 2.17
C PHE A 191 12.31 2.85 3.23
N LYS A 192 13.64 3.05 3.18
CA LYS A 192 14.36 3.81 4.22
C LYS A 192 14.32 5.33 3.99
N ALA A 193 13.97 5.80 2.80
CA ALA A 193 14.16 7.21 2.40
C ALA A 193 12.88 8.03 2.15
N LEU A 194 11.68 7.47 2.37
CA LEU A 194 10.43 8.12 1.91
C LEU A 194 9.48 8.55 3.03
N ILE A 195 9.80 8.23 4.30
CA ILE A 195 8.95 8.50 5.48
C ILE A 195 9.71 9.27 6.58
N THR A 196 10.84 9.87 6.23
CA THR A 196 11.55 10.89 7.03
C THR A 196 11.53 12.19 6.26
#